data_AF-A0A1C3NEL1-F1
#
_entry.id   AF-A0A1C3NEL1-F1
#
_cell.length_a   1.000
_cell.length_b   1.000
_cell.length_c   1.000
_cell.angle_alpha   90.00
_cell.angle_beta   90.00
_cell.angle_gamma   90.00
#
_symmetry.space_group_name_H-M   'P 1'
#
loop_
_entity.id
_entity.type
_entity.pdbx_description
1 polymer ?
#
loop_
_entity_poly.entity_id
_entity_poly.type
_entity_poly.pdbx_seq_one_letter_code
_entity_poly.pdbx_strand_id
1 'polypeptide(L)'
;MKHKPLALLLALAAGSAYAAADSFADSIPAQADGVPLAYVGKDTTATTALTLTAKPSGGDAIGYLPKDSRVHVLLADDHGNHLVRTDYGLTGWAQKGENPDAGSEAFPPLETAKDEYAATLHYNPQLAGKPHNNPSEETLTLETALQPGGVRYQIYCDGDVNTPPCTFTPIAKKQAKKATRIGLPDNLTLPGNGYVYSNSSDNSPYRLRDKWRIQGKEAQNIKQPFYALGYHGTYQGRSYLQENGLAETRAEPLPLTDRIDGSNTIAEVAPGSEVTLILLRQPFARAGEAPDYSYIAKDSPYWLLLQTADGKTGWHKVESRFNADYHQPKFHMQYD
;
A
#
# COMPACT_ATOMS: atom_id res chain seq x y z
N MET A 1 11.73 -6.29 -56.81
CA MET A 1 11.56 -5.83 -55.40
C MET A 1 11.13 -7.03 -54.58
N LYS A 2 11.99 -7.50 -53.66
CA LYS A 2 11.74 -8.71 -52.83
C LYS A 2 11.12 -8.26 -51.50
N HIS A 3 9.89 -8.68 -51.22
CA HIS A 3 9.26 -8.47 -49.92
C HIS A 3 9.95 -9.38 -48.89
N LYS A 4 10.54 -8.76 -47.85
CA LYS A 4 11.03 -9.47 -46.66
C LYS A 4 9.82 -9.80 -45.76
N PRO A 5 9.65 -11.04 -45.30
CA PRO A 5 8.63 -11.34 -44.30
C PRO A 5 9.09 -10.80 -42.95
N LEU A 6 8.22 -10.02 -42.31
CA LEU A 6 8.39 -9.55 -40.95
C LEU A 6 8.13 -10.76 -40.01
N ALA A 7 9.18 -11.27 -39.38
CA ALA A 7 9.04 -12.29 -38.35
C ALA A 7 8.42 -11.65 -37.10
N LEU A 8 7.13 -11.90 -36.88
CA LEU A 8 6.43 -11.52 -35.66
C LEU A 8 6.84 -12.53 -34.57
N LEU A 9 7.80 -12.14 -33.72
CA LEU A 9 8.10 -12.85 -32.48
C LEU A 9 6.89 -12.70 -31.55
N LEU A 10 5.97 -13.68 -31.57
CA LEU A 10 5.04 -13.86 -30.46
C LEU A 10 5.88 -14.30 -29.26
N ALA A 11 6.10 -13.39 -28.31
CA ALA A 11 6.44 -13.79 -26.96
C ALA A 11 5.24 -14.59 -26.42
N LEU A 12 5.37 -15.92 -26.37
CA LEU A 12 4.48 -16.71 -25.53
C LEU A 12 4.75 -16.27 -24.09
N ALA A 13 3.89 -15.39 -23.56
CA ALA A 13 3.68 -15.33 -22.12
C ALA A 13 3.08 -16.69 -21.74
N ALA A 14 3.93 -17.67 -21.47
CA ALA A 14 3.54 -18.90 -20.82
C ALA A 14 3.07 -18.48 -19.43
N GLY A 15 1.76 -18.23 -19.30
CA GLY A 15 1.05 -18.13 -18.03
C GLY A 15 1.22 -19.45 -17.31
N SER A 16 2.33 -19.59 -16.62
CA SER A 16 2.57 -20.72 -15.75
C SER A 16 2.08 -20.26 -14.39
N ALA A 17 0.85 -20.64 -14.07
CA ALA A 17 0.35 -20.63 -12.70
C ALA A 17 1.24 -21.60 -11.91
N TYR A 18 2.37 -21.11 -11.40
CA TYR A 18 3.18 -21.84 -10.44
C TYR A 18 2.57 -21.59 -9.08
N ALA A 19 2.19 -22.66 -8.39
CA ALA A 19 1.74 -22.57 -7.00
C ALA A 19 2.88 -21.94 -6.18
N ALA A 20 2.70 -20.71 -5.69
CA ALA A 20 3.75 -20.00 -4.97
C ALA A 20 4.05 -20.64 -3.59
N ALA A 21 3.25 -21.62 -3.16
CA ALA A 21 3.43 -22.33 -1.90
C ALA A 21 4.81 -22.99 -1.75
N ASP A 22 5.44 -23.45 -2.84
CA ASP A 22 6.78 -24.05 -2.84
C ASP A 22 7.91 -23.02 -2.70
N SER A 23 7.57 -21.73 -2.78
CA SER A 23 8.50 -20.61 -2.74
C SER A 23 8.68 -20.06 -1.31
N PHE A 24 8.09 -20.72 -0.31
CA PHE A 24 8.17 -20.38 1.10
C PHE A 24 8.81 -21.50 1.93
N ALA A 25 9.56 -21.14 2.97
CA ALA A 25 10.30 -22.10 3.79
C ALA A 25 9.38 -22.94 4.69
N ASP A 26 8.38 -22.28 5.28
CA ASP A 26 7.36 -22.94 6.09
C ASP A 26 6.21 -23.50 5.25
N SER A 27 5.54 -24.54 5.76
CA SER A 27 4.34 -25.08 5.12
C SER A 27 3.23 -24.02 5.03
N ILE A 28 2.85 -23.67 3.79
CA ILE A 28 1.74 -22.77 3.44
C ILE A 28 0.66 -23.58 2.72
N PRO A 29 -0.65 -23.33 2.98
CA PRO A 29 -1.71 -23.96 2.21
C PRO A 29 -1.52 -23.74 0.70
N ALA A 30 -1.64 -24.81 -0.09
CA ALA A 30 -1.36 -24.75 -1.52
C ALA A 30 -2.33 -23.81 -2.26
N GLN A 31 -3.59 -23.76 -1.83
CA GLN A 31 -4.66 -22.94 -2.40
C GLN A 31 -5.77 -22.75 -1.35
N ALA A 32 -6.72 -21.86 -1.63
CA ALA A 32 -7.95 -21.74 -0.87
C ALA A 32 -8.88 -22.96 -1.09
N ASP A 33 -9.61 -23.36 -0.05
CA ASP A 33 -10.63 -24.41 -0.12
C ASP A 33 -12.02 -23.81 0.16
N GLY A 34 -12.97 -24.04 -0.74
CA GLY A 34 -14.36 -23.58 -0.61
C GLY A 34 -14.61 -22.06 -0.74
N VAL A 35 -13.56 -21.23 -0.82
CA VAL A 35 -13.66 -19.75 -0.97
C VAL A 35 -12.66 -19.21 -1.99
N PRO A 36 -12.93 -18.06 -2.66
CA PRO A 36 -12.00 -17.50 -3.66
C PRO A 36 -10.69 -16.98 -3.08
N LEU A 37 -10.71 -16.49 -1.83
CA LEU A 37 -9.55 -15.95 -1.13
C LEU A 37 -9.59 -16.42 0.34
N ALA A 38 -8.65 -17.27 0.73
CA ALA A 38 -8.51 -17.74 2.10
C ALA A 38 -7.42 -16.93 2.82
N TYR A 39 -7.70 -16.50 4.05
CA TYR A 39 -6.68 -15.89 4.91
C TYR A 39 -5.70 -16.94 5.41
N VAL A 40 -4.40 -16.66 5.28
CA VAL A 40 -3.31 -17.52 5.73
C VAL A 40 -2.66 -16.97 6.99
N GLY A 41 -2.30 -15.68 7.00
CA GLY A 41 -1.81 -14.97 8.18
C GLY A 41 -0.51 -15.51 8.77
N LYS A 42 0.48 -15.86 7.94
CA LYS A 42 1.68 -16.57 8.39
C LYS A 42 2.98 -15.91 7.93
N ASP A 43 3.86 -15.64 8.89
CA ASP A 43 5.25 -15.26 8.61
C ASP A 43 6.06 -16.47 8.13
N THR A 44 6.94 -16.23 7.17
CA THR A 44 7.86 -17.22 6.60
C THR A 44 9.02 -16.50 5.91
N THR A 45 9.88 -17.26 5.26
CA THR A 45 11.00 -16.76 4.45
C THR A 45 10.87 -17.26 3.01
N ALA A 46 11.16 -16.40 2.05
CA ALA A 46 11.18 -16.76 0.64
C ALA A 46 12.39 -17.69 0.34
N THR A 47 12.14 -18.88 -0.21
CA THR A 47 13.21 -19.85 -0.56
C THR A 47 13.87 -19.56 -1.90
N THR A 48 13.27 -18.65 -2.67
CA THR A 48 13.70 -18.15 -3.97
C THR A 48 13.43 -16.65 -4.05
N ALA A 49 14.02 -15.98 -5.03
CA ALA A 49 13.64 -14.63 -5.40
C ALA A 49 12.17 -14.56 -5.85
N LEU A 50 11.47 -13.50 -5.42
CA LEU A 50 10.07 -13.24 -5.72
C LEU A 50 9.90 -11.87 -6.39
N THR A 51 9.21 -11.85 -7.53
CA THR A 51 8.67 -10.64 -8.14
C THR A 51 7.24 -10.47 -7.64
N LEU A 52 6.88 -9.27 -7.19
CA LEU A 52 5.54 -8.97 -6.72
C LEU A 52 4.73 -8.30 -7.83
N THR A 53 3.51 -8.75 -8.07
CA THR A 53 2.63 -8.22 -9.12
C THR A 53 1.29 -7.73 -8.57
N ALA A 54 0.65 -6.81 -9.29
CA ALA A 54 -0.67 -6.29 -8.93
C ALA A 54 -1.82 -7.29 -9.16
N LYS A 55 -1.60 -8.33 -9.98
CA LYS A 55 -2.59 -9.37 -10.27
C LYS A 55 -2.03 -10.76 -9.98
N PRO A 56 -2.88 -11.74 -9.61
CA PRO A 56 -2.46 -13.11 -9.36
C PRO A 56 -1.82 -13.74 -10.61
N SER A 57 -2.37 -13.43 -11.78
CA SER A 57 -1.89 -13.92 -13.08
C SER A 57 -0.55 -13.32 -13.54
N GLY A 58 0.14 -12.54 -12.69
CA GLY A 58 1.33 -11.79 -13.04
C GLY A 58 1.06 -10.44 -13.73
N GLY A 59 2.03 -9.97 -14.51
CA GLY A 59 1.99 -8.67 -15.20
C GLY A 59 3.11 -7.74 -14.73
N ASP A 60 2.85 -6.43 -14.76
CA ASP A 60 3.83 -5.43 -14.33
C ASP A 60 4.25 -5.67 -12.87
N ALA A 61 5.57 -5.65 -12.66
CA ALA A 61 6.15 -5.78 -11.34
C ALA A 61 5.95 -4.50 -10.52
N ILE A 62 5.48 -4.67 -9.30
CA ILE A 62 5.27 -3.58 -8.34
C ILE A 62 6.32 -3.58 -7.23
N GLY A 63 7.07 -4.68 -7.08
CA GLY A 63 8.17 -4.81 -6.13
C GLY A 63 8.94 -6.11 -6.36
N TYR A 64 10.06 -6.25 -5.66
CA TYR A 64 10.94 -7.41 -5.75
C TYR A 64 11.50 -7.77 -4.38
N LEU A 65 11.58 -9.07 -4.08
CA LEU A 65 12.20 -9.60 -2.88
C LEU A 65 13.30 -10.59 -3.29
N PRO A 66 14.56 -10.39 -2.86
CA PRO A 66 15.58 -11.41 -3.04
C PRO A 66 15.24 -12.67 -2.24
N LYS A 67 15.89 -13.78 -2.60
CA LYS A 67 15.89 -15.00 -1.81
C LYS A 67 16.27 -14.69 -0.34
N ASP A 68 15.70 -15.46 0.58
CA ASP A 68 15.89 -15.34 2.03
C ASP A 68 15.26 -14.08 2.65
N SER A 69 14.48 -13.31 1.88
CA SER A 69 13.66 -12.22 2.42
C SER A 69 12.55 -12.76 3.32
N ARG A 70 12.32 -12.08 4.45
CA ARG A 70 11.11 -12.29 5.26
C ARG A 70 9.88 -11.85 4.50
N VAL A 71 8.81 -12.62 4.62
CA VAL A 71 7.51 -12.35 4.01
C VAL A 71 6.39 -12.80 4.93
N HIS A 72 5.29 -12.07 4.92
CA HIS A 72 4.06 -12.48 5.57
C HIS A 72 3.04 -12.89 4.51
N VAL A 73 2.67 -14.17 4.46
CA VAL A 73 1.66 -14.68 3.53
C VAL A 73 0.28 -14.32 4.06
N LEU A 74 -0.42 -13.45 3.33
CA LEU A 74 -1.73 -12.92 3.71
C LEU A 74 -2.87 -13.79 3.20
N LEU A 75 -2.90 -14.05 1.89
CA LEU A 75 -3.99 -14.77 1.23
C LEU A 75 -3.45 -15.87 0.33
N ALA A 76 -4.22 -16.95 0.19
CA ALA A 76 -4.14 -17.88 -0.94
C ALA A 76 -5.41 -17.74 -1.76
N ASP A 77 -5.32 -17.80 -3.09
CA ASP A 77 -6.49 -17.96 -3.95
C ASP A 77 -6.76 -19.44 -4.29
N ASP A 78 -7.88 -19.69 -4.97
CA ASP A 78 -8.32 -21.02 -5.40
C ASP A 78 -7.52 -21.59 -6.60
N HIS A 79 -6.54 -20.84 -7.11
CA HIS A 79 -5.63 -21.24 -8.19
C HIS A 79 -4.19 -21.45 -7.70
N GLY A 80 -3.94 -21.31 -6.39
CA GLY A 80 -2.65 -21.51 -5.76
C GLY A 80 -1.68 -20.32 -5.86
N ASN A 81 -2.18 -19.12 -6.16
CA ASN A 81 -1.41 -17.89 -6.04
C ASN A 81 -1.48 -17.36 -4.60
N HIS A 82 -0.39 -16.75 -4.15
CA HIS A 82 -0.30 -16.21 -2.79
C HIS A 82 -0.07 -14.70 -2.81
N LEU A 83 -0.91 -13.98 -2.06
CA LEU A 83 -0.68 -12.58 -1.74
C LEU A 83 0.24 -12.51 -0.52
N VAL A 84 1.32 -11.75 -0.63
CA VAL A 84 2.29 -11.55 0.45
C VAL A 84 2.37 -10.09 0.85
N ARG A 85 2.86 -9.84 2.07
CA ARG A 85 3.25 -8.54 2.59
C ARG A 85 4.74 -8.52 2.88
N THR A 86 5.41 -7.43 2.46
CA THR A 86 6.83 -7.18 2.74
C THR A 86 7.05 -6.67 4.17
N ASP A 87 8.29 -6.66 4.65
CA ASP A 87 8.61 -6.08 5.97
C ASP A 87 8.20 -4.60 6.09
N TYR A 88 8.31 -3.82 5.01
CA TYR A 88 7.80 -2.45 4.99
C TYR A 88 6.27 -2.41 5.14
N GLY A 89 5.56 -3.37 4.52
CA GLY A 89 4.10 -3.48 4.56
C GLY A 89 3.42 -3.32 3.20
N LEU A 90 4.16 -3.32 2.08
CA LEU A 90 3.55 -3.40 0.76
C LEU A 90 2.98 -4.80 0.52
N THR A 91 1.87 -4.89 -0.22
CA THR A 91 1.32 -6.18 -0.66
C THR A 91 1.44 -6.40 -2.16
N GLY A 92 1.57 -7.66 -2.55
CA GLY A 92 1.61 -8.07 -3.94
C GLY A 92 1.47 -9.58 -4.10
N TRP A 93 1.06 -10.01 -5.29
CA TRP A 93 0.99 -11.43 -5.63
C TRP A 93 2.39 -11.94 -5.93
N ALA A 94 2.82 -12.99 -5.23
CA ALA A 94 4.15 -13.53 -5.35
C ALA A 94 4.31 -14.33 -6.66
N GLN A 95 5.28 -13.94 -7.49
CA GLN A 95 5.69 -14.64 -8.70
C GLN A 95 7.14 -15.08 -8.52
N LYS A 96 7.46 -16.33 -8.87
CA LYS A 96 8.85 -16.81 -8.82
C LYS A 96 9.69 -16.09 -9.87
N GLY A 97 10.83 -15.55 -9.45
CA GLY A 97 11.81 -14.94 -10.36
C GLY A 97 12.35 -13.60 -9.88
N GLU A 98 13.51 -13.24 -10.44
CA GLU A 98 14.21 -12.00 -10.13
C GLU A 98 13.71 -10.85 -11.00
N ASN A 99 13.51 -9.69 -10.37
CA ASN A 99 13.25 -8.43 -11.07
C ASN A 99 13.76 -7.23 -10.26
N PRO A 100 15.09 -7.04 -10.18
CA PRO A 100 15.68 -5.97 -9.37
C PRO A 100 15.24 -4.56 -9.80
N ASP A 101 14.87 -4.36 -11.06
CA ASP A 101 14.40 -3.07 -11.60
C ASP A 101 13.04 -2.65 -11.01
N ALA A 102 12.27 -3.61 -10.47
CA ALA A 102 11.05 -3.32 -9.73
C ALA A 102 11.31 -2.66 -8.37
N GLY A 103 12.57 -2.59 -7.92
CA GLY A 103 12.98 -2.05 -6.62
C GLY A 103 12.91 -3.12 -5.54
N SER A 104 14.06 -3.37 -4.90
CA SER A 104 14.15 -4.31 -3.77
C SER A 104 13.34 -3.80 -2.58
N GLU A 105 12.41 -4.62 -2.11
CA GLU A 105 11.62 -4.41 -0.89
C GLU A 105 12.34 -4.90 0.37
N ALA A 106 13.52 -5.53 0.20
CA ALA A 106 14.47 -5.73 1.28
C ALA A 106 15.33 -4.45 1.40
N PHE A 107 14.94 -3.56 2.32
CA PHE A 107 15.60 -2.28 2.51
C PHE A 107 16.94 -2.44 3.25
N PRO A 108 17.95 -1.62 2.92
CA PRO A 108 19.13 -1.52 3.77
C PRO A 108 18.76 -0.86 5.11
N PRO A 109 19.66 -0.89 6.12
CA PRO A 109 19.48 -0.09 7.33
C PRO A 109 19.25 1.39 6.99
N LEU A 110 18.20 1.97 7.56
CA LEU A 110 17.82 3.37 7.35
C LEU A 110 18.04 4.18 8.63
N GLU A 111 18.36 5.45 8.46
CA GLU A 111 18.34 6.44 9.55
C GLU A 111 17.01 7.18 9.55
N THR A 112 16.66 7.77 10.70
CA THR A 112 15.43 8.55 10.87
C THR A 112 15.78 9.99 11.21
N ALA A 113 15.21 10.93 10.46
CA ALA A 113 15.14 12.33 10.84
C ALA A 113 13.69 12.68 11.15
N LYS A 114 13.49 13.42 12.24
CA LYS A 114 12.19 13.90 12.68
C LYS A 114 12.35 15.32 13.19
N ASP A 115 11.38 16.17 12.83
CA ASP A 115 11.13 17.42 13.55
C ASP A 115 9.83 17.26 14.34
N GLU A 116 9.66 18.05 15.40
CA GLU A 116 8.46 17.99 16.25
C GLU A 116 7.18 18.36 15.47
N TYR A 117 7.34 19.15 14.40
CA TYR A 117 6.24 19.68 13.59
C TYR A 117 6.27 19.20 12.12
N ALA A 118 7.39 18.69 11.63
CA ALA A 118 7.51 18.18 10.25
C ALA A 118 7.29 16.66 10.14
N ALA A 119 7.05 16.21 8.90
CA ALA A 119 6.96 14.80 8.54
C ALA A 119 8.22 14.00 8.95
N THR A 120 8.04 12.74 9.35
CA THR A 120 9.17 11.83 9.60
C THR A 120 9.82 11.43 8.28
N LEU A 121 11.16 11.42 8.23
CA LEU A 121 11.92 10.91 7.08
C LEU A 121 12.79 9.73 7.51
N HIS A 122 12.56 8.57 6.92
CA HIS A 122 13.48 7.44 6.95
C HIS A 122 14.32 7.45 5.67
N TYR A 123 15.64 7.46 5.77
CA TYR A 123 16.52 7.61 4.61
C TYR A 123 17.73 6.69 4.66
N ASN A 124 18.22 6.33 3.48
CA ASN A 124 19.49 5.60 3.34
C ASN A 124 20.68 6.57 3.51
N PRO A 125 21.47 6.46 4.61
CA PRO A 125 22.57 7.38 4.89
C PRO A 125 23.74 7.25 3.91
N GLN A 126 23.80 6.18 3.10
CA GLN A 126 24.83 6.03 2.07
C GLN A 126 24.58 6.91 0.82
N LEU A 127 23.35 7.38 0.64
CA LEU A 127 22.97 8.24 -0.49
C LEU A 127 22.69 9.68 -0.08
N ALA A 128 22.23 9.86 1.16
CA ALA A 128 21.82 11.14 1.70
C ALA A 128 22.97 11.95 2.29
N GLY A 129 22.86 13.27 2.21
CA GLY A 129 23.60 14.19 3.07
C GLY A 129 23.01 14.23 4.49
N LYS A 130 23.56 15.09 5.35
CA LYS A 130 22.99 15.30 6.70
C LYS A 130 21.64 16.01 6.58
N PRO A 131 20.58 15.51 7.25
CA PRO A 131 19.33 16.24 7.36
C PRO A 131 19.57 17.57 8.10
N HIS A 132 18.86 18.62 7.69
CA HIS A 132 18.83 19.88 8.40
C HIS A 132 17.40 20.19 8.82
N ASN A 133 17.22 20.31 10.13
CA ASN A 133 15.98 20.70 10.77
C ASN A 133 16.07 22.20 11.13
N ASN A 134 15.07 22.98 10.72
CA ASN A 134 14.87 24.34 11.17
C ASN A 134 13.58 24.43 12.01
N PRO A 135 13.68 24.32 13.35
CA PRO A 135 12.50 24.35 14.23
C PRO A 135 11.71 25.66 14.16
N SER A 136 12.37 26.78 13.81
CA SER A 136 11.67 28.07 13.70
C SER A 136 10.80 28.19 12.45
N GLU A 137 11.10 27.39 11.44
CA GLU A 137 10.32 27.29 10.21
C GLU A 137 9.53 25.98 10.13
N GLU A 138 9.58 25.14 11.18
CA GLU A 138 8.91 23.82 11.25
C GLU A 138 9.22 22.94 10.03
N THR A 139 10.48 22.93 9.60
CA THR A 139 10.91 22.32 8.33
C THR A 139 12.05 21.34 8.48
N LEU A 140 11.92 20.24 7.74
CA LEU A 140 12.95 19.24 7.58
C LEU A 140 13.44 19.19 6.13
N THR A 141 14.74 19.34 5.95
CA THR A 141 15.37 19.31 4.63
C THR A 141 16.40 18.20 4.51
N LEU A 142 16.45 17.56 3.34
CA LEU A 142 17.37 16.46 3.06
C LEU A 142 17.82 16.51 1.61
N GLU A 143 19.13 16.48 1.38
CA GLU A 143 19.68 16.24 0.04
C GLU A 143 19.97 14.75 -0.13
N THR A 144 19.39 14.09 -1.15
CA THR A 144 19.63 12.66 -1.39
C THR A 144 19.40 12.27 -2.86
N ALA A 145 19.74 11.03 -3.21
CA ALA A 145 19.32 10.40 -4.45
C ALA A 145 18.41 9.20 -4.15
N LEU A 146 17.45 8.91 -5.04
CA LEU A 146 16.56 7.76 -4.87
C LEU A 146 17.23 6.43 -5.19
N GLN A 147 18.37 6.44 -5.88
CA GLN A 147 19.19 5.27 -6.17
C GLN A 147 20.65 5.68 -6.42
N PRO A 148 21.63 4.77 -6.29
CA PRO A 148 23.03 5.03 -6.62
C PRO A 148 23.18 5.60 -8.04
N GLY A 149 23.96 6.68 -8.18
CA GLY A 149 24.19 7.36 -9.45
C GLY A 149 22.97 8.07 -10.07
N GLY A 150 21.83 8.09 -9.37
CA GLY A 150 20.61 8.75 -9.82
C GLY A 150 20.63 10.28 -9.68
N VAL A 151 19.52 10.91 -10.06
CA VAL A 151 19.27 12.34 -9.84
C VAL A 151 19.30 12.64 -8.34
N ARG A 152 19.98 13.72 -7.95
CA ARG A 152 19.94 14.26 -6.59
C ARG A 152 18.78 15.23 -6.43
N TYR A 153 18.09 15.14 -5.31
CA TYR A 153 16.95 15.95 -4.96
C TYR A 153 17.26 16.70 -3.66
N GLN A 154 16.86 17.96 -3.61
CA GLN A 154 16.59 18.65 -2.37
C GLN A 154 15.16 18.32 -1.98
N ILE A 155 15.01 17.63 -0.85
CA ILE A 155 13.73 17.34 -0.22
C ILE A 155 13.49 18.41 0.83
N TYR A 156 12.26 18.89 0.86
CA TYR A 156 11.76 19.86 1.81
C TYR A 156 10.40 19.37 2.29
N CYS A 157 10.28 19.08 3.58
CA CYS A 157 9.02 18.73 4.22
C CYS A 157 8.63 19.83 5.20
N ASP A 158 7.40 20.31 5.08
CA ASP A 158 6.79 21.31 5.95
C ASP A 158 5.63 20.70 6.75
N GLY A 159 5.35 21.28 7.91
CA GLY A 159 4.15 20.98 8.70
C GLY A 159 2.90 21.77 8.28
N ASP A 160 2.97 22.56 7.20
CA ASP A 160 1.84 23.39 6.75
C ASP A 160 0.73 22.54 6.12
N VAL A 161 -0.49 22.74 6.58
CA VAL A 161 -1.70 22.02 6.13
C VAL A 161 -2.13 22.37 4.70
N ASN A 162 -1.54 23.39 4.07
CA ASN A 162 -1.94 23.91 2.76
C ASN A 162 -1.04 23.48 1.59
N THR A 163 0.05 22.75 1.85
CA THR A 163 1.00 22.25 0.85
C THR A 163 1.13 20.74 0.91
N PRO A 164 1.54 20.05 -0.19
CA PRO A 164 1.94 18.66 -0.09
C PRO A 164 3.02 18.53 0.99
N PRO A 165 2.88 17.63 1.98
CA PRO A 165 3.72 17.61 3.19
C PRO A 165 5.23 17.51 2.91
N CYS A 166 5.59 16.95 1.76
CA CYS A 166 6.96 16.89 1.29
C CYS A 166 7.05 17.23 -0.21
N THR A 167 8.09 17.99 -0.57
CA THR A 167 8.39 18.35 -1.95
C THR A 167 9.80 17.96 -2.36
N PHE A 168 9.93 17.42 -3.57
CA PHE A 168 11.20 17.00 -4.17
C PHE A 168 11.56 17.98 -5.27
N THR A 169 12.75 18.57 -5.17
CA THR A 169 13.29 19.50 -6.17
C THR A 169 14.59 18.93 -6.74
N PRO A 170 14.66 18.59 -8.04
CA PRO A 170 15.90 18.13 -8.66
C PRO A 170 17.01 19.17 -8.55
N ILE A 171 18.19 18.77 -8.08
CA ILE A 171 19.37 19.64 -8.00
C ILE A 171 20.08 19.58 -9.36
N ALA A 172 19.70 20.48 -10.26
CA ALA A 172 20.46 20.69 -11.49
C ALA A 172 21.76 21.47 -11.18
N LYS A 173 22.85 21.20 -11.92
CA LYS A 173 24.14 21.95 -11.82
C LYS A 173 24.00 23.46 -12.07
N LYS A 174 22.86 23.94 -12.57
CA LYS A 174 22.51 25.36 -12.69
C LYS A 174 21.09 25.54 -12.16
N GLN A 175 20.95 26.29 -11.06
CA GLN A 175 19.68 26.66 -10.45
C GLN A 175 18.76 27.32 -11.49
N ALA A 176 17.85 26.55 -12.06
CA ALA A 176 16.76 27.12 -12.84
C ALA A 176 15.79 27.80 -11.86
N LYS A 177 15.54 29.10 -12.05
CA LYS A 177 14.67 29.94 -11.19
C LYS A 177 13.20 29.47 -11.06
N LYS A 178 12.84 28.31 -11.66
CA LYS A 178 11.53 27.65 -11.59
C LYS A 178 11.71 26.13 -11.61
N ALA A 179 12.41 25.56 -10.64
CA ALA A 179 12.45 24.11 -10.50
C ALA A 179 11.04 23.61 -10.12
N THR A 180 10.53 22.63 -10.87
CA THR A 180 9.22 22.04 -10.57
C THR A 180 9.34 21.24 -9.27
N ARG A 181 8.51 21.58 -8.28
CA ARG A 181 8.37 20.83 -7.04
C ARG A 181 7.47 19.63 -7.30
N ILE A 182 7.92 18.46 -6.89
CA ILE A 182 7.15 17.22 -6.98
C ILE A 182 6.61 16.93 -5.58
N GLY A 183 5.29 17.07 -5.40
CA GLY A 183 4.63 16.85 -4.11
C GLY A 183 4.42 15.36 -3.83
N LEU A 184 4.66 14.96 -2.59
CA LEU A 184 4.47 13.61 -2.06
C LEU A 184 3.82 13.70 -0.65
N PRO A 185 3.17 12.63 -0.17
CA PRO A 185 2.60 12.57 1.17
C PRO A 185 3.63 12.72 2.29
N ASP A 186 3.16 12.72 3.53
CA ASP A 186 4.00 12.71 4.72
C ASP A 186 4.66 11.34 5.01
N ASN A 187 5.52 11.31 6.04
CA ASN A 187 6.15 10.12 6.60
C ASN A 187 6.81 9.22 5.56
N LEU A 188 7.85 9.78 4.93
CA LEU A 188 8.50 9.16 3.78
C LEU A 188 9.61 8.20 4.19
N THR A 189 9.78 7.17 3.38
CA THR A 189 10.88 6.21 3.46
C THR A 189 11.62 6.15 2.12
N LEU A 190 12.94 6.36 2.17
CA LEU A 190 13.83 6.52 1.03
C LEU A 190 14.96 5.49 1.09
N PRO A 191 14.70 4.23 0.67
CA PRO A 191 15.65 3.14 0.85
C PRO A 191 16.83 3.17 -0.13
N GLY A 192 16.75 3.96 -1.20
CA GLY A 192 17.78 4.00 -2.24
C GLY A 192 17.61 2.97 -3.35
N ASN A 193 16.39 2.45 -3.56
CA ASN A 193 16.06 1.43 -4.56
C ASN A 193 15.37 1.99 -5.82
N GLY A 194 15.36 3.32 -6.00
CA GLY A 194 14.73 4.02 -7.12
C GLY A 194 13.32 4.55 -6.84
N TYR A 195 12.74 4.23 -5.69
CA TYR A 195 11.36 4.57 -5.33
C TYR A 195 11.29 5.38 -4.03
N VAL A 196 10.16 6.08 -3.85
CA VAL A 196 9.78 6.73 -2.59
C VAL A 196 8.64 5.94 -1.98
N TYR A 197 8.66 5.79 -0.67
CA TYR A 197 7.58 5.13 0.06
C TYR A 197 6.98 6.11 1.05
N SER A 198 5.69 5.98 1.35
CA SER A 198 5.00 6.83 2.33
C SER A 198 4.13 5.98 3.23
N ASN A 199 3.95 6.40 4.47
CA ASN A 199 2.96 5.85 5.38
C ASN A 199 2.04 6.97 5.82
N SER A 200 0.92 7.19 5.14
CA SER A 200 0.09 8.40 5.28
C SER A 200 -1.40 8.08 5.27
N SER A 201 -2.20 8.93 5.92
CA SER A 201 -3.66 8.90 5.91
C SER A 201 -4.28 9.92 4.96
N ASP A 202 -3.47 10.67 4.19
CA ASP A 202 -3.94 11.78 3.33
C ASP A 202 -5.07 11.33 2.38
N ASN A 203 -5.03 10.05 1.99
CA ASN A 203 -5.82 9.52 0.89
C ASN A 203 -6.79 8.39 1.30
N SER A 204 -6.96 8.13 2.60
CA SER A 204 -7.76 6.99 3.07
C SER A 204 -8.20 7.19 4.52
N PRO A 205 -9.35 6.63 4.94
CA PRO A 205 -9.72 6.58 6.37
C PRO A 205 -8.70 5.82 7.24
N TYR A 206 -7.78 5.10 6.60
CA TYR A 206 -6.70 4.37 7.24
C TYR A 206 -5.35 4.92 6.78
N ARG A 207 -4.35 4.82 7.65
CA ARG A 207 -2.96 5.07 7.23
C ARG A 207 -2.51 3.96 6.29
N LEU A 208 -2.14 4.31 5.07
CA LEU A 208 -1.72 3.39 4.02
C LEU A 208 -0.23 3.52 3.76
N ARG A 209 0.39 2.37 3.47
CA ARG A 209 1.77 2.29 3.01
C ARG A 209 1.78 2.25 1.50
N ASP A 210 2.31 3.28 0.88
CA ASP A 210 2.34 3.45 -0.57
C ASP A 210 3.76 3.44 -1.11
N LYS A 211 3.85 3.11 -2.40
CA LYS A 211 5.08 3.18 -3.19
C LYS A 211 4.88 4.12 -4.36
N TRP A 212 5.88 4.95 -4.60
CA TRP A 212 5.83 6.03 -5.58
C TRP A 212 7.03 5.96 -6.49
N ARG A 213 6.79 6.20 -7.78
CA ARG A 213 7.83 6.42 -8.76
C ARG A 213 7.82 7.89 -9.17
N ILE A 214 8.96 8.54 -9.15
CA ILE A 214 9.12 9.88 -9.73
C ILE A 214 9.47 9.73 -11.21
N GLN A 215 8.62 10.24 -12.10
CA GLN A 215 8.86 10.29 -13.55
C GLN A 215 8.79 11.74 -14.04
N GLY A 216 9.93 12.28 -14.47
CA GLY A 216 10.02 13.65 -14.93
C GLY A 216 9.65 14.64 -13.82
N LYS A 217 8.45 15.22 -13.91
CA LYS A 217 7.92 16.25 -12.99
C LYS A 217 6.77 15.75 -12.12
N GLU A 218 6.45 14.46 -12.19
CA GLU A 218 5.28 13.88 -11.53
C GLU A 218 5.68 12.71 -10.63
N ALA A 219 4.93 12.53 -9.54
CA ALA A 219 4.97 11.35 -8.71
C ALA A 219 3.78 10.45 -9.07
N GLN A 220 4.08 9.19 -9.41
CA GLN A 220 3.08 8.19 -9.74
C GLN A 220 3.02 7.14 -8.63
N ASN A 221 1.84 6.96 -8.03
CA ASN A 221 1.59 5.87 -7.10
C ASN A 221 1.60 4.53 -7.85
N ILE A 222 2.27 3.54 -7.27
CA ILE A 222 2.27 2.15 -7.73
C ILE A 222 1.17 1.41 -6.97
N LYS A 223 0.06 1.17 -7.67
CA LYS A 223 -1.14 0.57 -7.09
C LYS A 223 -0.88 -0.85 -6.61
N GLN A 224 -1.30 -1.12 -5.39
CA GLN A 224 -1.27 -2.45 -4.77
C GLN A 224 -2.61 -3.16 -4.95
N PRO A 225 -2.64 -4.50 -4.97
CA PRO A 225 -3.89 -5.26 -5.03
C PRO A 225 -4.75 -5.08 -3.77
N PHE A 226 -4.09 -4.98 -2.62
CA PHE A 226 -4.66 -4.73 -1.29
C PHE A 226 -3.72 -3.84 -0.50
N TYR A 227 -4.21 -3.25 0.59
CA TYR A 227 -3.38 -2.55 1.56
C TYR A 227 -3.41 -3.29 2.89
N ALA A 228 -2.24 -3.64 3.41
CA ALA A 228 -2.12 -4.18 4.75
C ALA A 228 -2.39 -3.08 5.78
N LEU A 229 -3.32 -3.35 6.69
CA LEU A 229 -3.69 -2.43 7.76
C LEU A 229 -3.02 -2.85 9.08
N GLY A 230 -3.37 -4.04 9.58
CA GLY A 230 -2.80 -4.60 10.82
C GLY A 230 -3.24 -3.87 12.08
N TYR A 231 -4.41 -3.22 12.06
CA TYR A 231 -4.87 -2.46 13.22
C TYR A 231 -5.72 -3.32 14.14
N HIS A 232 -5.50 -3.17 15.44
CA HIS A 232 -6.31 -3.79 16.49
C HIS A 232 -7.22 -2.75 17.13
N GLY A 233 -8.43 -3.17 17.50
CA GLY A 233 -9.37 -2.26 18.13
C GLY A 233 -10.66 -2.93 18.54
N THR A 234 -11.64 -2.10 18.85
CA THR A 234 -12.97 -2.54 19.28
C THR A 234 -14.02 -1.98 18.34
N TYR A 235 -14.88 -2.83 17.80
CA TYR A 235 -16.02 -2.41 17.00
C TYR A 235 -17.08 -1.75 17.90
N GLN A 236 -17.55 -0.55 17.55
CA GLN A 236 -18.47 0.25 18.39
C GLN A 236 -19.92 0.23 17.89
N GLY A 237 -20.19 -0.39 16.75
CA GLY A 237 -21.48 -0.31 16.06
C GLY A 237 -21.39 0.52 14.78
N ARG A 238 -22.55 0.85 14.21
CA ARG A 238 -22.65 1.54 12.92
C ARG A 238 -22.96 3.02 13.13
N SER A 239 -22.17 3.89 12.49
CA SER A 239 -22.30 5.34 12.57
C SER A 239 -23.20 5.85 11.46
N TYR A 240 -24.22 6.62 11.82
CA TYR A 240 -25.24 7.22 10.95
C TYR A 240 -25.09 8.73 10.94
N LEU A 241 -24.93 9.36 9.78
CA LEU A 241 -25.02 10.81 9.66
C LEU A 241 -26.50 11.24 9.73
N GLN A 242 -26.79 12.17 10.62
CA GLN A 242 -28.14 12.72 10.82
C GLN A 242 -28.35 13.98 9.95
N GLU A 243 -29.61 14.37 9.73
CA GLU A 243 -29.96 15.58 8.97
C GLU A 243 -29.35 16.87 9.56
N ASN A 244 -29.11 16.89 10.87
CA ASN A 244 -28.46 18.00 11.57
C ASN A 244 -26.92 18.00 11.44
N GLY A 245 -26.35 17.08 10.68
CA GLY A 245 -24.91 16.93 10.46
C GLY A 245 -24.14 16.21 11.59
N LEU A 246 -24.81 15.79 12.65
CA LEU A 246 -24.20 15.01 13.74
C LEU A 246 -24.22 13.51 13.41
N ALA A 247 -23.22 12.78 13.92
CA ALA A 247 -23.16 11.32 13.78
C ALA A 247 -23.73 10.63 15.03
N GLU A 248 -24.66 9.70 14.83
CA GLU A 248 -25.16 8.80 15.87
C GLU A 248 -24.58 7.40 15.66
N THR A 249 -24.03 6.78 16.70
CA THR A 249 -23.58 5.38 16.63
C THR A 249 -24.65 4.46 17.22
N ARG A 250 -25.15 3.53 16.41
CA ARG A 250 -26.11 2.51 16.83
C ARG A 250 -25.40 1.18 17.07
N ALA A 251 -25.78 0.50 18.14
CA ALA A 251 -25.24 -0.80 18.51
C ALA A 251 -25.80 -1.92 17.60
N GLU A 252 -25.30 -1.98 16.37
CA GLU A 252 -25.68 -2.96 15.35
C GLU A 252 -24.52 -3.92 15.09
N PRO A 253 -24.75 -5.24 14.94
CA PRO A 253 -23.72 -6.18 14.53
C PRO A 253 -23.15 -5.88 13.13
N LEU A 254 -21.87 -6.19 12.94
CA LEU A 254 -21.18 -6.08 11.66
C LEU A 254 -21.14 -7.45 10.96
N PRO A 255 -21.88 -7.67 9.86
CA PRO A 255 -21.83 -8.93 9.13
C PRO A 255 -20.52 -9.05 8.35
N LEU A 256 -19.90 -10.23 8.41
CA LEU A 256 -18.71 -10.61 7.64
C LEU A 256 -19.09 -11.69 6.63
N THR A 257 -18.72 -11.49 5.37
CA THR A 257 -19.02 -12.40 4.25
C THR A 257 -17.83 -13.27 3.89
N ASP A 258 -18.11 -14.39 3.23
CA ASP A 258 -17.09 -15.36 2.78
C ASP A 258 -16.20 -14.83 1.66
N ARG A 259 -16.70 -13.87 0.87
CA ARG A 259 -16.00 -13.27 -0.26
C ARG A 259 -16.36 -11.81 -0.47
N ILE A 260 -15.48 -11.12 -1.17
CA ILE A 260 -15.73 -9.78 -1.71
C ILE A 260 -16.94 -9.84 -2.64
N ASP A 261 -17.86 -8.89 -2.46
CA ASP A 261 -19.16 -8.84 -3.15
C ASP A 261 -20.10 -10.04 -2.88
N GLY A 262 -19.74 -10.89 -1.91
CA GLY A 262 -20.60 -11.96 -1.42
C GLY A 262 -21.78 -11.43 -0.59
N SER A 263 -22.83 -12.24 -0.51
CA SER A 263 -24.00 -12.00 0.35
C SER A 263 -24.13 -13.01 1.49
N ASN A 264 -23.28 -14.03 1.52
CA ASN A 264 -23.32 -15.08 2.53
C ASN A 264 -22.57 -14.65 3.78
N THR A 265 -23.29 -14.34 4.86
CA THR A 265 -22.70 -14.00 6.16
C THR A 265 -22.16 -15.26 6.84
N ILE A 266 -20.86 -15.27 7.17
CA ILE A 266 -20.17 -16.38 7.83
C ILE A 266 -19.78 -16.08 9.28
N ALA A 267 -19.80 -14.81 9.67
CA ALA A 267 -19.56 -14.35 11.03
C ALA A 267 -20.20 -12.96 11.24
N GLU A 268 -20.38 -12.58 12.49
CA GLU A 268 -20.79 -11.23 12.87
C GLU A 268 -19.89 -10.71 13.99
N VAL A 269 -19.59 -9.40 13.95
CA VAL A 269 -18.89 -8.71 15.03
C VAL A 269 -19.91 -7.94 15.85
N ALA A 270 -20.12 -8.32 17.10
CA ALA A 270 -21.00 -7.57 18.00
C ALA A 270 -20.32 -6.25 18.44
N PRO A 271 -21.08 -5.16 18.66
CA PRO A 271 -20.55 -3.96 19.29
C PRO A 271 -19.88 -4.27 20.64
N GLY A 272 -18.75 -3.63 20.92
CA GLY A 272 -17.89 -3.91 22.07
C GLY A 272 -16.90 -5.07 21.86
N SER A 273 -16.98 -5.80 20.76
CA SER A 273 -16.04 -6.91 20.48
C SER A 273 -14.71 -6.40 19.95
N GLU A 274 -13.62 -7.06 20.36
CA GLU A 274 -12.31 -6.88 19.74
C GLU A 274 -12.31 -7.39 18.30
N VAL A 275 -11.59 -6.66 17.45
CA VAL A 275 -11.48 -6.94 16.03
C VAL A 275 -10.12 -6.49 15.51
N THR A 276 -9.58 -7.25 14.55
CA THR A 276 -8.39 -6.85 13.80
C THR A 276 -8.78 -6.53 12.36
N LEU A 277 -8.36 -5.37 11.86
CA LEU A 277 -8.49 -4.98 10.46
C LEU A 277 -7.22 -5.42 9.74
N ILE A 278 -7.33 -6.42 8.85
CA ILE A 278 -6.18 -7.06 8.21
C ILE A 278 -5.87 -6.38 6.88
N LEU A 279 -6.84 -6.34 5.96
CA LEU A 279 -6.66 -5.80 4.61
C LEU A 279 -7.74 -4.80 4.24
N LEU A 280 -7.34 -3.80 3.46
CA LEU A 280 -8.22 -2.92 2.72
C LEU A 280 -8.10 -3.23 1.22
N ARG A 281 -9.22 -3.39 0.54
CA ARG A 281 -9.31 -3.32 -0.92
C ARG A 281 -10.14 -2.11 -1.28
N GLN A 282 -9.58 -1.19 -2.05
CA GLN A 282 -10.31 -0.02 -2.53
C GLN A 282 -10.22 0.11 -4.05
N PRO A 283 -11.27 0.57 -4.73
CA PRO A 283 -11.19 0.96 -6.13
C PRO A 283 -10.42 2.28 -6.22
N PHE A 284 -9.35 2.30 -7.01
CA PHE A 284 -8.62 3.53 -7.30
C PHE A 284 -9.34 4.34 -8.39
N ALA A 285 -9.31 5.67 -8.28
CA ALA A 285 -9.78 6.56 -9.34
C ALA A 285 -9.13 6.25 -10.71
N ARG A 286 -9.87 6.52 -11.79
CA ARG A 286 -9.40 6.35 -13.17
C ARG A 286 -8.33 7.40 -13.48
N ALA A 287 -7.34 7.02 -14.28
CA ALA A 287 -6.34 7.97 -14.79
C ALA A 287 -7.03 9.05 -15.64
N GLY A 288 -6.81 10.33 -15.31
CA GLY A 288 -7.34 11.48 -16.07
C GLY A 288 -8.43 12.30 -15.38
N GLU A 289 -8.92 11.89 -14.21
CA GLU A 289 -9.70 12.77 -13.33
C GLU A 289 -8.74 13.63 -12.50
N ALA A 290 -9.04 14.93 -12.36
CA ALA A 290 -8.21 15.84 -11.58
C ALA A 290 -8.01 15.30 -10.16
N PRO A 291 -6.84 15.49 -9.53
CA PRO A 291 -6.63 15.13 -8.14
C PRO A 291 -7.49 16.08 -7.28
N ASP A 292 -8.75 15.72 -7.11
CA ASP A 292 -9.49 16.15 -5.93
C ASP A 292 -8.85 15.39 -4.77
N TYR A 293 -8.43 16.09 -3.72
CA TYR A 293 -7.71 15.53 -2.58
C TYR A 293 -8.62 14.62 -1.70
N SER A 294 -9.65 14.01 -2.29
CA SER A 294 -10.59 13.07 -1.68
C SER A 294 -10.54 11.73 -2.43
N TYR A 295 -9.86 10.75 -1.81
CA TYR A 295 -9.16 9.66 -2.49
C TYR A 295 -9.79 8.25 -2.39
N ILE A 296 -11.03 8.14 -1.95
CA ILE A 296 -11.91 7.06 -2.41
C ILE A 296 -12.67 7.65 -3.58
N ALA A 297 -12.63 7.02 -4.76
CA ALA A 297 -13.42 7.48 -5.89
C ALA A 297 -14.84 7.73 -5.39
N LYS A 298 -15.31 8.98 -5.48
CA LYS A 298 -16.59 9.40 -4.91
C LYS A 298 -17.65 8.35 -5.23
N ASP A 299 -18.41 7.92 -4.22
CA ASP A 299 -19.44 6.88 -4.34
C ASP A 299 -18.94 5.45 -4.64
N SER A 300 -17.67 5.15 -4.40
CA SER A 300 -17.10 3.81 -4.62
C SER A 300 -16.87 3.04 -3.32
N PRO A 301 -17.50 1.88 -3.12
CA PRO A 301 -17.31 1.10 -1.91
C PRO A 301 -15.88 0.55 -1.80
N TYR A 302 -15.45 0.30 -0.58
CA TYR A 302 -14.22 -0.44 -0.28
C TYR A 302 -14.54 -1.67 0.57
N TRP A 303 -13.61 -2.62 0.64
CA TRP A 303 -13.77 -3.85 1.40
C TRP A 303 -12.68 -3.98 2.45
N LEU A 304 -13.07 -4.42 3.63
CA LEU A 304 -12.18 -4.73 4.73
C LEU A 304 -12.18 -6.24 4.95
N LEU A 305 -11.01 -6.85 5.08
CA LEU A 305 -10.87 -8.17 5.68
C LEU A 305 -10.68 -7.98 7.17
N LEU A 306 -11.58 -8.54 7.97
CA LEU A 306 -11.53 -8.47 9.43
C LEU A 306 -11.28 -9.84 10.02
N GLN A 307 -10.66 -9.87 11.19
CA GLN A 307 -10.58 -11.03 12.07
C GLN A 307 -11.27 -10.74 13.39
N THR A 308 -12.18 -11.61 13.78
CA THR A 308 -12.85 -11.59 15.09
C THR A 308 -11.92 -12.09 16.19
N ALA A 309 -12.26 -11.82 17.45
CA ALA A 309 -11.50 -12.30 18.61
C ALA A 309 -11.36 -13.84 18.68
N ASP A 310 -12.33 -14.60 18.14
CA ASP A 310 -12.25 -16.07 18.03
C ASP A 310 -11.45 -16.55 16.80
N GLY A 311 -10.79 -15.63 16.08
CA GLY A 311 -9.88 -15.91 14.98
C GLY A 311 -10.53 -16.09 13.61
N LYS A 312 -11.87 -16.03 13.51
CA LYS A 312 -12.56 -16.13 12.22
C LYS A 312 -12.31 -14.89 11.38
N THR A 313 -12.14 -15.10 10.08
CA THR A 313 -11.95 -14.00 9.13
C THR A 313 -13.09 -13.90 8.14
N GLY A 314 -13.45 -12.68 7.76
CA GLY A 314 -14.41 -12.44 6.70
C GLY A 314 -14.38 -11.01 6.18
N TRP A 315 -15.01 -10.81 5.03
CA TRP A 315 -15.02 -9.53 4.32
C TRP A 315 -16.20 -8.67 4.75
N HIS A 316 -16.00 -7.37 4.87
CA HIS A 316 -17.07 -6.41 5.05
C HIS A 316 -16.97 -5.32 3.99
N LYS A 317 -18.07 -5.05 3.30
CA LYS A 317 -18.18 -3.96 2.34
C LYS A 317 -18.56 -2.69 3.07
N VAL A 318 -17.78 -1.62 2.90
CA VAL A 318 -18.10 -0.29 3.40
C VAL A 318 -18.54 0.59 2.25
N GLU A 319 -19.76 1.11 2.35
CA GLU A 319 -20.30 2.04 1.36
C GLU A 319 -19.70 3.44 1.59
N SER A 320 -19.12 4.01 0.53
CA SER A 320 -18.50 5.35 0.54
C SER A 320 -19.41 6.37 -0.16
N ARG A 321 -20.63 6.58 0.34
CA ARG A 321 -21.47 7.68 -0.16
C ARG A 321 -21.30 8.90 0.73
N PHE A 322 -20.73 9.98 0.21
CA PHE A 322 -20.58 11.27 0.92
C PHE A 322 -21.90 12.06 1.05
N ASN A 323 -23.06 11.39 1.04
CA ASN A 323 -24.39 11.99 1.13
C ASN A 323 -25.23 11.31 2.25
N ALA A 324 -26.44 11.84 2.52
CA ALA A 324 -27.34 11.59 3.65
C ALA A 324 -27.59 10.13 4.11
N ASP A 325 -27.15 9.11 3.37
CA ASP A 325 -27.17 7.69 3.76
C ASP A 325 -25.78 7.20 4.21
N TYR A 326 -25.00 8.05 4.88
CA TYR A 326 -23.65 7.71 5.36
C TYR A 326 -23.75 6.77 6.56
N HIS A 327 -23.50 5.48 6.33
CA HIS A 327 -23.50 4.44 7.35
C HIS A 327 -22.19 3.67 7.35
N GLN A 328 -21.29 3.95 8.29
CA GLN A 328 -19.98 3.31 8.33
C GLN A 328 -19.75 2.55 9.64
N PRO A 329 -19.04 1.41 9.60
CA PRO A 329 -18.62 0.75 10.82
C PRO A 329 -17.70 1.68 11.61
N LYS A 330 -18.02 1.90 12.88
CA LYS A 330 -17.18 2.68 13.78
C LYS A 330 -16.26 1.75 14.54
N PHE A 331 -14.96 1.97 14.41
CA PHE A 331 -13.97 1.26 15.18
C PHE A 331 -13.23 2.24 16.10
N HIS A 332 -12.97 1.81 17.32
CA HIS A 332 -12.01 2.47 18.19
C HIS A 332 -10.67 1.76 18.05
N MET A 333 -9.79 2.33 17.23
CA MET A 333 -8.50 1.73 16.89
C MET A 333 -7.47 2.10 17.95
N GLN A 334 -6.66 1.12 18.34
CA GLN A 334 -5.41 1.35 19.03
C GLN A 334 -4.34 1.53 17.95
N TYR A 335 -3.73 2.71 17.92
CA TYR A 335 -2.58 2.98 17.08
C TYR A 335 -1.34 2.71 17.92
N ASP A 336 -0.48 1.81 17.45
CA ASP A 336 0.87 1.61 17.99
C ASP A 336 1.77 2.81 17.67
#